data_AF-A0A499VJI5-F1
#
_entry.id   AF-A0A499VJI5-F1
#
_cell.length_a   1.000
_cell.length_b   1.000
_cell.length_c   1.000
_cell.angle_alpha   90.00
_cell.angle_beta   90.00
_cell.angle_gamma   90.00
#
_symmetry.space_group_name_H-M   'P 1'
#
loop_
_entity.id
_entity.type
_entity.pdbx_description
1 polymer ?
#
loop_
_entity_poly.entity_id
_entity_poly.type
_entity_poly.pdbx_seq_one_letter_code
_entity_poly.pdbx_strand_id
1 'polypeptide(L)'
;MRIGKRLRSLTRAGQVRISGGRLELLTSYGSEIDSAPVQAVRASKPWFAPEDRALADVNGTRYSLTLGEHDPAPGKPGPPSARRFIEAVRKASGRRS
;
A
#
# COMPACT_ATOMS: atom_id res chain seq x y z
N MET A 1 -3.20 0.07 9.35
CA MET A 1 -2.01 0.43 8.54
C MET A 1 -1.67 1.90 8.76
N ARG A 2 -0.39 2.27 8.76
CA ARG A 2 0.07 3.68 8.81
C ARG A 2 0.52 4.15 7.43
N ILE A 3 0.16 5.39 7.07
CA ILE A 3 0.60 6.05 5.84
C ILE A 3 1.37 7.30 6.23
N GLY A 4 2.61 7.39 5.77
CA GLY A 4 3.48 8.55 5.92
C GLY A 4 3.90 9.11 4.58
N LYS A 5 4.24 10.40 4.55
CA LYS A 5 4.84 11.11 3.42
C LYS A 5 6.09 11.81 3.93
N ARG A 6 7.26 11.45 3.40
CA ARG A 6 8.57 11.89 3.92
C ARG A 6 8.69 11.64 5.43
N LEU A 7 9.03 12.66 6.22
CA LEU A 7 9.14 12.61 7.70
C LEU A 7 7.79 12.81 8.42
N ARG A 8 6.69 13.02 7.68
CA ARG A 8 5.36 13.31 8.26
C ARG A 8 4.45 12.09 8.21
N SER A 9 3.88 11.70 9.35
CA SER A 9 2.78 10.73 9.39
C SER A 9 1.49 11.40 8.92
N LEU A 10 0.77 10.81 7.96
CA LEU A 10 -0.52 11.32 7.46
C LEU A 10 -1.70 10.66 8.16
N THR A 11 -1.67 9.33 8.30
CA THR A 11 -2.69 8.59 9.07
C THR A 11 -2.06 7.38 9.74
N ARG A 12 -2.54 7.06 10.95
CA ARG A 12 -2.13 5.86 11.69
C ARG A 12 -3.02 4.64 11.41
N ALA A 13 -4.17 4.85 10.78
CA ALA A 13 -5.16 3.83 10.47
C ALA A 13 -5.67 3.96 9.03
N GLY A 14 -4.79 4.22 8.07
CA GLY A 14 -5.14 4.29 6.66
C GLY A 14 -5.45 2.94 6.04
N GLN A 15 -5.94 2.98 4.81
CA GLN A 15 -6.22 1.82 3.97
C GLN A 15 -5.59 2.00 2.59
N VAL A 16 -5.27 0.89 1.93
CA VAL A 16 -4.88 0.87 0.52
C VAL A 16 -5.87 -0.01 -0.21
N ARG A 17 -6.43 0.52 -1.28
CA ARG A 17 -7.33 -0.21 -2.15
C ARG A 17 -6.79 -0.23 -3.56
N ILE A 18 -6.93 -1.37 -4.25
CA ILE A 18 -6.72 -1.45 -5.69
C ILE A 18 -8.09 -1.77 -6.29
N SER A 19 -8.66 -0.82 -7.03
CA SER A 19 -10.00 -0.89 -7.61
C SER A 19 -10.03 -0.18 -8.95
N GLY A 20 -10.80 -0.69 -9.92
CA GLY A 20 -10.93 -0.04 -11.23
C GLY A 20 -9.61 0.17 -11.99
N GLY A 21 -8.55 -0.60 -11.67
CA GLY A 21 -7.21 -0.42 -12.24
C GLY A 21 -6.41 0.75 -11.66
N ARG A 22 -6.85 1.32 -10.54
CA ARG A 22 -6.16 2.36 -9.78
C ARG A 22 -5.79 1.85 -8.40
N LEU A 23 -4.74 2.43 -7.83
CA LEU A 23 -4.43 2.34 -6.42
C LEU A 23 -4.96 3.61 -5.74
N GLU A 24 -5.61 3.42 -4.60
CA GLU A 24 -6.20 4.46 -3.77
C GLU A 24 -5.58 4.36 -2.38
N LEU A 25 -4.98 5.45 -1.91
CA LEU A 25 -4.56 5.64 -0.53
C LEU A 25 -5.68 6.35 0.21
N LEU A 26 -6.20 5.73 1.27
CA LEU A 26 -7.36 6.24 2.00
C LEU A 26 -7.03 6.43 3.48
N THR A 27 -7.77 7.35 4.12
CA THR A 27 -7.84 7.45 5.57
C THR A 27 -8.63 6.29 6.16
N SER A 28 -8.71 6.19 7.49
CA SER A 28 -9.55 5.19 8.18
C SER A 28 -11.03 5.32 7.82
N TYR A 29 -11.49 6.52 7.50
CA TYR A 29 -12.87 6.83 7.16
C TYR A 29 -13.16 6.63 5.67
N GLY A 30 -12.19 6.16 4.88
CA GLY A 30 -12.35 5.95 3.44
C GLY A 30 -12.18 7.22 2.60
N SER A 31 -11.79 8.35 3.19
CA SER A 31 -11.48 9.56 2.43
C SER A 31 -10.17 9.39 1.67
N GLU A 32 -10.15 9.80 0.40
CA GLU A 32 -8.94 9.73 -0.42
C GLU A 32 -7.85 10.67 0.08
N ILE A 33 -6.64 10.13 0.19
CA ILE A 33 -5.40 10.87 0.39
C ILE A 33 -4.76 11.14 -0.97
N ASP A 34 -4.66 10.11 -1.81
CA ASP A 34 -4.09 10.15 -3.16
C ASP A 34 -4.51 8.91 -3.95
N SER A 35 -4.58 9.01 -5.28
CA SER A 35 -4.89 7.86 -6.15
C SER A 35 -4.17 7.94 -7.49
N ALA A 36 -3.71 6.81 -8.01
CA ALA A 36 -3.06 6.75 -9.32
C ALA A 36 -3.43 5.47 -10.09
N PRO A 37 -3.39 5.46 -11.42
CA PRO A 37 -3.42 4.24 -12.19
C PRO A 37 -2.33 3.29 -11.69
N VAL A 38 -2.67 2.00 -11.46
CA VAL A 38 -1.73 1.04 -10.84
C VAL A 38 -0.45 0.86 -11.66
N GLN A 39 -0.53 1.10 -12.97
CA GLN A 39 0.58 1.08 -13.91
C GLN A 39 1.60 2.20 -13.66
N ALA A 40 1.14 3.34 -13.16
CA ALA A 40 1.96 4.49 -12.80
C ALA A 40 2.47 4.40 -11.35
N VAL A 41 2.03 3.40 -10.58
CA VAL A 41 2.49 3.18 -9.21
C VAL A 41 3.73 2.30 -9.20
N ARG A 42 4.74 2.73 -8.44
CA ARG A 42 5.90 1.89 -8.13
C ARG A 42 5.86 1.49 -6.66
N ALA A 43 5.80 0.18 -6.41
CA ALA A 43 5.86 -0.39 -5.08
C ALA A 43 7.20 -1.09 -4.85
N SER A 44 7.85 -0.85 -3.70
CA SER A 44 9.13 -1.47 -3.36
C SER A 44 9.27 -1.72 -1.85
N LYS A 45 10.17 -2.65 -1.48
CA LYS A 45 10.56 -2.89 -0.08
C LYS A 45 11.79 -2.01 0.23
N PRO A 46 11.81 -1.27 1.35
CA PRO A 46 13.03 -0.56 1.76
C PRO A 46 14.13 -1.55 2.18
N TRP A 47 15.38 -1.24 1.84
CA TRP A 47 16.53 -2.15 2.02
C TRP A 47 16.93 -2.46 3.49
N PHE A 48 16.53 -1.65 4.47
CA PHE A 48 16.79 -1.86 5.92
C PHE A 48 15.52 -1.71 6.78
N ALA A 49 14.34 -2.03 6.22
CA ALA A 49 13.09 -1.90 6.96
C ALA A 49 12.51 -3.26 7.37
N PRO A 50 11.72 -3.31 8.46
CA PRO A 50 11.01 -4.53 8.82
C PRO A 50 10.02 -4.95 7.73
N GLU A 51 9.61 -6.22 7.75
CA GLU A 51 8.85 -6.86 6.66
C GLU A 51 7.45 -6.28 6.41
N ASP A 52 6.95 -5.51 7.37
CA ASP A 52 5.69 -4.78 7.35
C ASP A 52 5.79 -3.43 6.62
N ARG A 53 7.00 -2.96 6.26
CA ARG A 53 7.18 -1.69 5.55
C ARG A 53 7.27 -1.83 4.05
N ALA A 54 6.50 -0.99 3.35
CA ALA A 54 6.56 -0.80 1.91
C ALA A 54 6.70 0.69 1.55
N LEU A 55 7.28 0.96 0.38
CA LEU A 55 7.22 2.26 -0.27
C LEU A 55 6.26 2.18 -1.45
N ALA A 56 5.50 3.25 -1.66
CA ALA A 56 4.64 3.43 -2.82
C ALA A 56 4.88 4.83 -3.41
N ASP A 57 5.36 4.89 -4.65
CA ASP A 57 5.38 6.12 -5.43
C ASP A 57 4.06 6.22 -6.19
N VAL A 58 3.21 7.17 -5.80
CA VAL A 58 1.86 7.41 -6.33
C VAL A 58 1.85 8.84 -6.89
N ASN A 59 1.57 9.00 -8.19
CA ASN A 59 1.65 10.30 -8.89
C ASN A 59 2.98 11.04 -8.66
N GLY A 60 4.11 10.31 -8.59
CA GLY A 60 5.42 10.89 -8.29
C GLY A 60 5.63 11.28 -6.82
N THR A 61 4.64 11.09 -5.96
CA THR A 61 4.78 11.27 -4.51
C THR A 61 5.14 9.95 -3.84
N ARG A 62 6.25 9.95 -3.09
CA ARG A 62 6.68 8.80 -2.29
C ARG A 62 5.96 8.74 -0.94
N TYR A 63 5.25 7.64 -0.73
CA TYR A 63 4.59 7.28 0.53
C TYR A 63 5.32 6.12 1.20
N SER A 64 5.40 6.20 2.53
CA SER A 64 5.85 5.11 3.40
C SER A 64 4.65 4.44 4.02
N LEU A 65 4.50 3.14 3.81
CA LEU A 65 3.38 2.34 4.27
C LEU A 65 3.88 1.39 5.35
N THR A 66 3.23 1.38 6.51
CA THR A 66 3.43 0.37 7.56
C THR A 66 2.19 -0.51 7.59
N LEU A 67 2.31 -1.67 6.99
CA LEU A 67 1.26 -2.68 6.82
C LEU A 67 1.25 -3.55 8.08
N GLY A 68 0.66 -3.02 9.16
CA GLY A 68 0.57 -3.73 10.44
C GLY A 68 -0.29 -5.00 10.36
N GLU A 69 -0.06 -5.91 11.31
CA GLU A 69 -0.67 -7.24 11.48
C GLU A 69 -2.18 -7.25 11.83
N HIS A 70 -3.01 -6.35 11.31
CA HIS A 70 -4.43 -6.39 11.69
C HIS A 70 -5.16 -7.58 11.05
N ASP A 71 -5.28 -8.62 11.88
CA ASP A 71 -6.05 -9.87 11.94
C ASP A 71 -6.49 -10.57 10.65
N PRO A 72 -5.88 -11.72 10.29
CA PRO A 72 -6.61 -12.72 9.51
C PRO A 72 -7.76 -13.26 10.37
N ALA A 73 -8.99 -13.21 9.86
CA ALA A 73 -10.07 -14.05 10.41
C ALA A 73 -9.54 -15.50 10.54
N PRO A 74 -9.92 -16.25 11.61
CA PRO A 74 -9.35 -17.57 11.88
C PRO A 74 -9.40 -18.47 10.63
N GLY A 75 -8.22 -18.96 10.20
CA GLY A 75 -8.07 -19.84 9.04
C GLY A 75 -7.52 -19.23 7.74
N LYS A 76 -7.01 -17.99 7.74
CA LYS A 76 -6.54 -17.29 6.51
C LYS A 76 -5.02 -17.07 6.46
N PRO A 77 -4.39 -17.10 5.26
CA PRO A 77 -2.94 -17.09 5.13
C PRO A 77 -2.35 -15.76 5.60
N GLY A 78 -1.42 -15.79 6.56
CA GLY A 78 -0.36 -14.82 6.94
C GLY A 78 -0.68 -13.30 7.05
N PRO A 79 0.09 -12.51 7.82
CA PRO A 79 -0.12 -11.07 7.93
C PRO A 79 0.05 -10.35 6.58
N PRO A 80 -0.61 -9.20 6.35
CA PRO A 80 -0.44 -8.38 5.16
C PRO A 80 1.00 -7.83 5.11
N SER A 81 1.90 -8.55 4.45
CA SER A 81 3.30 -8.16 4.33
C SER A 81 3.51 -7.14 3.21
N ALA A 82 4.58 -6.34 3.32
CA ALA A 82 5.04 -5.48 2.23
C ALA A 82 5.15 -6.24 0.91
N ARG A 83 5.57 -7.50 0.98
CA ARG A 83 5.65 -8.41 -0.17
C ARG A 83 4.30 -8.60 -0.86
N ARG A 84 3.23 -8.89 -0.11
CA ARG A 84 1.88 -9.05 -0.69
C ARG A 84 1.37 -7.80 -1.35
N PHE A 85 1.60 -6.64 -0.72
CA PHE A 85 1.25 -5.36 -1.31
C PHE A 85 1.98 -5.15 -2.65
N ILE A 86 3.30 -5.36 -2.67
CA ILE A 86 4.13 -5.22 -3.88
C ILE A 86 3.67 -6.21 -4.97
N GLU A 87 3.39 -7.46 -4.59
CA GLU A 87 2.88 -8.49 -5.51
C GLU A 87 1.48 -8.13 -6.06
N ALA A 88 0.59 -7.58 -5.22
CA ALA A 88 -0.74 -7.14 -5.64
C ALA A 88 -0.65 -5.99 -6.65
N VAL A 89 0.21 -4.99 -6.40
CA VAL A 89 0.48 -3.90 -7.35
C VAL A 89 1.05 -4.47 -8.64
N ARG A 90 2.08 -5.32 -8.57
CA ARG A 90 2.70 -5.95 -9.76
C ARG A 90 1.68 -6.74 -10.59
N LYS A 91 0.87 -7.56 -9.94
CA LYS A 91 -0.16 -8.37 -10.59
C LYS A 91 -1.22 -7.50 -11.26
N ALA A 92 -1.65 -6.42 -10.59
CA ALA A 92 -2.62 -5.49 -11.14
C ALA A 92 -2.06 -4.67 -12.32
N SER A 93 -0.77 -4.34 -12.31
CA SER A 93 -0.10 -3.67 -13.43
C SER A 93 0.10 -4.57 -14.64
N GLY A 94 0.29 -5.89 -14.44
CA GLY A 94 0.45 -6.87 -15.53
C GLY A 94 -0.85 -7.44 -16.10
N ARG A 95 -2.01 -7.20 -15.47
CA ARG A 95 -3.31 -7.81 -15.87
C ARG A 95 -4.01 -7.11 -17.02
N ARG A 96 -3.31 -6.27 -17.77
CA ARG A 96 -3.83 -5.56 -18.95
C ARG A 96 -2.92 -5.88 -20.13
N SER A 97 -3.20 -6.99 -20.80
CA SER A 97 -2.86 -7.28 -22.19
C SER A 97 -4.15 -7.52 -22.95
#